data_AF-A0A2K5L629-F1
#
_entry.id   AF-A0A2K5L629-F1
#
_cell.length_a   1.000
_cell.length_b   1.000
_cell.length_c   1.000
_cell.angle_alpha   90.00
_cell.angle_beta   90.00
_cell.angle_gamma   90.00
#
_symmetry.space_group_name_H-M   'P 1'
#
loop_
_entity.id
_entity.type
_entity.pdbx_description
1 polymer ?
#
loop_
_entity_poly.entity_id
_entity_poly.type
_entity_poly.pdbx_seq_one_letter_code
_entity_poly.pdbx_strand_id
1 'polypeptide(L)'
;MDGLVSQCSARLLQQEEEIKSLTAEIDRLKNCGCLGASPNLEQLQEENLKLKYRLNILQKSLQAERNKPTKNMININSRLQEVFGHAIKAAYPDLENPPLLVTPSQQPKFGDYQCNSAMGISQVLLMST
;
A
#
# COMPACT_ATOMS: atom_id res chain seq x y z
N MET A 1 43.66 -52.65 24.09
CA MET A 1 42.40 -51.88 24.19
C MET A 1 42.67 -50.39 24.33
N ASP A 2 43.74 -49.97 25.01
CA ASP A 2 43.98 -48.56 25.36
C ASP A 2 44.22 -47.61 24.18
N GLY A 3 44.91 -48.06 23.11
CA GLY A 3 45.17 -47.21 21.94
C GLY A 3 43.92 -46.80 21.15
N LEU A 4 42.89 -47.66 21.12
CA LEU A 4 41.60 -47.38 20.47
C LEU A 4 40.79 -46.34 21.27
N VAL A 5 40.87 -46.41 22.60
CA VAL A 5 40.19 -45.46 23.50
C VAL A 5 40.83 -44.07 23.38
N SER A 6 42.16 -43.98 23.34
CA SER A 6 42.87 -42.71 23.12
C SER A 6 42.59 -42.09 21.76
N GLN A 7 42.52 -42.90 20.69
CA GLN A 7 42.20 -42.40 19.36
C GLN A 7 40.75 -41.93 19.22
N CYS A 8 39.81 -42.62 19.89
CA CYS A 8 38.41 -42.22 19.96
C CYS A 8 38.26 -40.89 20.73
N SER A 9 38.96 -40.74 21.86
CA SER A 9 38.97 -39.51 22.65
C SER A 9 39.54 -38.32 21.88
N ALA A 10 40.63 -38.51 21.11
CA ALA A 10 41.20 -37.46 20.28
C ALA A 10 40.25 -37.00 19.17
N ARG A 11 39.53 -37.94 18.53
CA ARG A 11 38.50 -37.61 17.52
C ARG A 11 37.31 -36.84 18.12
N LEU A 12 36.87 -37.23 19.31
CA LEU A 12 35.78 -36.54 20.02
C LEU A 12 36.14 -35.09 20.35
N LEU A 13 37.34 -34.85 20.87
CA LEU A 13 37.83 -33.50 21.17
C LEU A 13 37.88 -32.64 19.91
N GLN A 14 38.38 -33.20 18.80
CA GLN A 14 38.45 -32.49 17.53
C GLN A 14 37.04 -32.15 16.98
N GLN A 15 36.08 -33.07 17.13
CA GLN A 15 34.68 -32.82 16.76
C GLN A 15 34.01 -31.77 17.65
N GLU A 16 34.27 -31.75 18.96
CA GLU A 16 33.75 -30.70 19.85
C GLU A 16 34.25 -29.32 19.47
N GLU A 17 35.53 -29.21 19.10
CA GLU A 17 36.13 -27.95 18.66
C GLU A 17 35.56 -27.48 17.30
N GLU A 18 35.33 -28.43 16.39
CA GLU A 18 34.71 -28.16 15.08
C GLU A 18 33.23 -27.73 15.24
N ILE A 19 32.46 -28.40 16.10
CA ILE A 19 31.09 -28.01 16.46
C ILE A 19 31.07 -26.60 17.05
N LYS A 20 32.00 -26.31 17.97
CA LYS A 20 32.10 -24.99 18.59
C LYS A 20 32.42 -23.90 17.58
N SER A 21 33.35 -24.17 16.65
CA SER A 21 33.71 -23.25 15.56
C SER A 21 32.55 -23.01 14.61
N LEU A 22 31.89 -24.09 14.15
CA LEU A 22 30.74 -24.01 13.24
C LEU A 22 29.55 -23.29 13.87
N THR A 23 29.28 -23.53 15.15
CA THR A 23 28.21 -22.83 15.88
C THR A 23 28.51 -21.33 15.95
N ALA A 24 29.76 -20.95 16.24
CA ALA A 24 30.17 -19.55 16.27
C ALA A 24 30.12 -18.90 14.87
N GLU A 25 30.45 -19.64 13.81
CA GLU A 25 30.32 -19.18 12.42
C GLU A 25 28.86 -18.96 12.04
N ILE A 26 27.97 -19.89 12.40
CA ILE A 26 26.52 -19.77 12.18
C ILE A 26 25.97 -18.55 12.92
N ASP A 27 26.35 -18.32 14.17
CA ASP A 27 25.91 -17.16 14.93
C ASP A 27 26.41 -15.84 14.31
N ARG A 28 27.66 -15.81 13.85
CA ARG A 28 28.22 -14.65 13.10
C ARG A 28 27.44 -14.41 11.81
N LEU A 29 27.21 -15.44 11.01
CA LEU A 29 26.51 -15.35 9.72
C LEU A 29 25.03 -15.02 9.88
N LYS A 30 24.36 -15.58 10.88
CA LYS A 30 22.97 -15.28 11.23
C LYS A 30 22.81 -13.82 11.65
N ASN A 31 23.78 -13.27 12.39
CA ASN A 31 23.79 -11.87 12.77
C ASN A 31 24.18 -10.94 11.61
N CYS A 32 25.04 -11.40 10.68
CA CYS A 32 25.40 -10.65 9.47
C CYS A 32 24.30 -10.69 8.38
N GLY A 33 23.44 -11.72 8.42
CA GLY A 33 22.34 -11.95 7.49
C GLY A 33 21.02 -11.23 7.81
N CYS A 34 20.94 -10.47 8.91
CA CYS A 34 19.77 -9.63 9.22
C CYS A 34 19.75 -8.33 8.38
N LEU A 35 19.86 -8.45 7.06
CA LEU A 35 19.54 -7.36 6.12
C LEU A 35 18.02 -7.28 5.82
N GLY A 36 17.19 -8.09 6.49
CA GLY A 36 15.74 -8.17 6.27
C GLY A 36 14.84 -7.59 7.37
N ALA A 37 15.39 -7.19 8.52
CA ALA A 37 14.61 -6.67 9.64
C ALA A 37 15.39 -5.55 10.34
N SER A 38 15.63 -4.45 9.60
CA SER A 38 15.88 -3.19 10.30
C SER A 38 14.65 -2.93 11.19
N PRO A 39 14.80 -2.59 12.48
CA PRO A 39 13.67 -2.25 13.36
C PRO A 39 12.72 -1.21 12.73
N ASN A 40 13.27 -0.34 11.88
CA ASN A 40 12.52 0.62 11.09
C ASN A 40 11.58 -0.05 10.06
N LEU A 41 12.03 -1.11 9.38
CA LEU A 41 11.22 -1.83 8.42
C LEU A 41 10.05 -2.58 9.08
N GLU A 42 10.29 -3.25 10.22
CA GLU A 42 9.23 -3.91 10.99
C GLU A 42 8.19 -2.88 11.49
N GLN A 43 8.67 -1.75 12.02
CA GLN A 43 7.80 -0.66 12.46
C GLN A 43 6.95 -0.10 11.31
N LEU A 44 7.57 0.15 10.14
CA LEU A 44 6.85 0.62 8.95
C LEU A 44 5.83 -0.39 8.44
N GLN A 45 6.14 -1.70 8.49
CA GLN A 45 5.20 -2.76 8.12
C GLN A 45 4.01 -2.82 9.07
N GLU A 46 4.25 -2.74 10.38
CA GLU A 46 3.19 -2.74 11.38
C GLU A 46 2.31 -1.49 11.25
N GLU A 47 2.91 -0.32 11.02
CA GLU A 47 2.20 0.92 10.76
C GLU A 47 1.35 0.82 9.47
N ASN A 48 1.91 0.28 8.39
CA ASN A 48 1.18 0.08 7.14
C ASN A 48 -0.05 -0.82 7.33
N LEU A 49 0.09 -1.89 8.12
CA LEU A 49 -1.01 -2.79 8.47
C LEU A 49 -2.10 -2.05 9.26
N LYS A 50 -1.70 -1.27 10.29
CA LYS A 50 -2.61 -0.45 11.10
C LYS A 50 -3.35 0.59 10.25
N LEU A 51 -2.64 1.27 9.34
CA LEU A 51 -3.20 2.28 8.45
C LEU A 51 -4.20 1.67 7.46
N LYS A 52 -3.84 0.55 6.82
CA LYS A 52 -4.75 -0.20 5.92
C LYS A 52 -6.02 -0.63 6.65
N TYR A 53 -5.90 -1.12 7.87
CA TYR A 53 -7.06 -1.49 8.69
C TYR A 53 -7.95 -0.28 8.99
N ARG A 54 -7.38 0.83 9.48
CA ARG A 54 -8.13 2.06 9.76
C ARG A 54 -8.85 2.58 8.52
N LEU A 55 -8.16 2.59 7.38
CA LEU A 55 -8.73 3.03 6.11
C LEU A 55 -9.93 2.16 5.71
N ASN A 56 -9.85 0.83 5.86
CA ASN A 56 -10.96 -0.07 5.59
C ASN A 56 -12.18 0.21 6.49
N ILE A 57 -11.96 0.43 7.79
CA ILE A 57 -13.03 0.77 8.73
C ILE A 57 -13.68 2.10 8.36
N LEU A 58 -12.89 3.13 8.07
CA LEU A 58 -13.40 4.44 7.67
C LEU A 58 -14.22 4.37 6.38
N GLN A 59 -13.74 3.63 5.38
CA GLN A 59 -14.48 3.41 4.14
C GLN A 59 -15.83 2.72 4.38
N LYS A 60 -15.86 1.67 5.21
CA LYS A 60 -17.10 0.97 5.58
C LYS A 60 -18.08 1.90 6.30
N SER A 61 -17.61 2.68 7.28
CA SER A 61 -18.45 3.62 8.02
C SER A 61 -18.98 4.74 7.11
N LEU A 62 -18.15 5.29 6.23
CA LEU A 62 -18.56 6.31 5.26
C LEU A 62 -19.62 5.79 4.29
N GLN A 63 -19.44 4.56 3.79
CA GLN A 63 -20.43 3.93 2.91
C GLN A 63 -21.75 3.69 3.64
N ALA A 64 -21.70 3.23 4.89
CA ALA A 64 -22.89 3.04 5.71
C ALA A 64 -23.65 4.36 5.92
N GLU A 65 -22.94 5.47 6.15
CA GLU A 65 -23.56 6.78 6.33
C GLU A 65 -24.14 7.32 5.01
N ARG A 66 -23.40 7.19 3.89
CA ARG A 66 -23.89 7.60 2.55
C ARG A 66 -25.12 6.80 2.09
N ASN A 67 -25.27 5.56 2.53
CA ASN A 67 -26.41 4.73 2.20
C ASN A 67 -27.66 5.06 3.05
N LYS A 68 -27.52 5.82 4.14
CA LYS A 68 -28.69 6.25 4.91
C LYS A 68 -29.43 7.35 4.13
N PRO A 69 -30.75 7.22 3.95
CA PRO A 69 -31.52 8.28 3.33
C PRO A 69 -31.50 9.53 4.21
N THR A 70 -30.92 10.61 3.70
CA THR A 70 -30.89 11.91 4.38
C THR A 70 -32.18 12.66 4.07
N LYS A 71 -32.83 13.24 5.09
CA LYS A 71 -34.00 14.13 4.91
C LYS A 71 -33.61 15.53 4.40
N ASN A 72 -32.31 15.79 4.25
CA ASN A 72 -31.76 17.08 3.88
C ASN A 72 -31.59 17.16 2.35
N MET A 73 -31.67 18.38 1.82
CA MET A 73 -31.35 18.64 0.42
C MET A 73 -29.86 18.37 0.16
N ILE A 74 -29.56 17.75 -0.98
CA ILE A 74 -28.20 17.48 -1.42
C ILE A 74 -27.74 18.53 -2.44
N ASN A 75 -26.46 18.86 -2.44
CA ASN A 75 -25.86 19.61 -3.54
C ASN A 75 -25.62 18.65 -4.71
N ILE A 76 -26.50 18.69 -5.71
CA ILE A 76 -26.45 17.81 -6.90
C ILE A 76 -25.12 17.99 -7.65
N ASN A 77 -24.63 19.23 -7.78
CA ASN A 77 -23.39 19.50 -8.50
C ASN A 77 -22.19 18.84 -7.80
N SER A 78 -22.08 18.98 -6.48
CA SER A 78 -21.03 18.31 -5.70
C SER A 78 -21.13 16.79 -5.82
N ARG A 79 -22.35 16.23 -5.83
CA ARG A 79 -22.52 14.78 -5.98
C ARG A 79 -22.11 14.27 -7.37
N LEU A 80 -22.40 15.03 -8.41
CA LEU A 80 -21.94 14.72 -9.76
C LEU A 80 -20.42 14.83 -9.88
N GLN A 81 -19.81 15.86 -9.28
CA GLN A 81 -18.35 15.98 -9.19
C GLN A 81 -17.73 14.75 -8.52
N GLU A 82 -18.26 14.29 -7.39
CA GLU A 82 -17.78 13.05 -6.77
C GLU A 82 -17.85 11.86 -7.73
N VAL A 83 -18.98 11.64 -8.41
CA VAL A 83 -19.14 10.52 -9.35
C VAL A 83 -18.16 10.60 -10.51
N PHE A 84 -18.07 11.76 -11.18
CA PHE A 84 -17.13 11.96 -12.29
C PHE A 84 -15.67 11.86 -11.84
N GLY A 85 -15.32 12.38 -10.66
CA GLY A 85 -13.97 12.25 -10.11
C GLY A 85 -13.55 10.79 -9.92
N HIS A 86 -14.44 9.94 -9.41
CA HIS A 86 -14.17 8.51 -9.31
C HIS A 86 -14.04 7.85 -10.69
N ALA A 87 -14.93 8.17 -11.63
CA ALA A 87 -14.89 7.61 -12.99
C ALA A 87 -13.62 8.02 -13.75
N ILE A 88 -13.21 9.28 -13.66
CA ILE A 88 -12.00 9.80 -14.30
C ILE A 88 -10.75 9.14 -13.70
N LYS A 89 -10.65 9.07 -12.36
CA LYS A 89 -9.52 8.40 -11.70
C LYS A 89 -9.45 6.91 -12.03
N ALA A 90 -10.59 6.25 -12.22
CA ALA A 90 -10.63 4.86 -12.67
C ALA A 90 -10.20 4.69 -14.12
N ALA A 91 -10.54 5.65 -15.00
CA ALA A 91 -10.16 5.63 -16.42
C ALA A 91 -8.68 6.03 -16.65
N TYR A 92 -8.13 6.93 -15.83
CA TYR A 92 -6.77 7.43 -15.90
C TYR A 92 -6.09 7.35 -14.51
N PRO A 93 -5.65 6.16 -14.07
CA PRO A 93 -5.13 5.94 -12.72
C PRO A 93 -3.86 6.75 -12.39
N ASP A 94 -3.03 6.99 -13.40
CA ASP A 94 -1.74 7.68 -13.28
C ASP A 94 -1.86 9.21 -13.36
N LEU A 95 -3.06 9.72 -13.69
CA LEU A 95 -3.30 11.15 -13.80
C LEU A 95 -3.56 11.74 -12.42
N GLU A 96 -2.58 12.45 -11.88
CA GLU A 96 -2.72 13.17 -10.60
C GLU A 96 -3.62 14.40 -10.76
N ASN A 97 -4.61 14.53 -9.88
CA ASN A 97 -5.51 15.69 -9.76
C ASN A 97 -6.12 16.17 -11.10
N PRO A 98 -6.85 15.30 -11.84
CA PRO A 98 -7.44 15.68 -13.12
C PRO A 98 -8.46 16.82 -12.95
N PRO A 99 -8.56 17.74 -13.94
CA PRO A 99 -9.53 18.83 -13.88
C PRO A 99 -10.95 18.29 -13.86
N LEU A 100 -11.75 18.74 -12.89
CA LEU A 100 -13.11 18.29 -12.64
C LEU A 100 -14.10 19.44 -12.78
N LEU A 101 -14.63 19.64 -13.99
CA LEU A 101 -15.50 20.77 -14.32
C LEU A 101 -16.92 20.28 -14.62
N VAL A 102 -17.76 20.24 -13.58
CA VAL A 102 -19.19 19.96 -13.70
C VAL A 102 -19.98 21.24 -13.47
N THR A 103 -20.80 21.64 -14.43
CA THR A 103 -21.62 22.86 -14.35
C THR A 103 -23.07 22.57 -14.69
N PRO A 104 -24.05 23.27 -14.06
CA PRO A 104 -25.41 23.25 -14.56
C PRO A 104 -25.42 23.78 -16.00
N SER A 105 -26.26 23.18 -16.83
CA SER A 105 -26.44 23.64 -18.20
C SER A 105 -27.27 24.92 -18.22
N GLN A 106 -26.91 25.85 -19.11
CA GLN A 106 -27.71 27.06 -19.36
C GLN A 106 -28.72 26.86 -20.50
N GLN A 107 -28.58 25.80 -21.30
CA GLN A 107 -29.43 25.54 -22.47
C GLN A 107 -29.94 24.10 -22.43
N PRO A 108 -31.26 23.85 -22.50
CA PRO A 108 -31.84 22.51 -22.37
C PRO A 108 -31.30 21.47 -23.37
N LYS A 109 -30.86 21.90 -24.56
CA LYS A 109 -30.28 21.01 -25.57
C LYS A 109 -29.00 20.29 -25.12
N PHE A 110 -28.35 20.77 -24.05
CA PHE A 110 -27.15 20.14 -23.48
C PHE A 110 -27.44 19.39 -22.16
N GLY A 111 -28.72 19.04 -21.92
CA GLY A 111 -29.15 18.39 -20.69
C GLY A 111 -29.16 19.34 -19.48
N ASP A 112 -29.29 18.77 -18.28
CA ASP A 112 -29.37 19.55 -17.03
C ASP A 112 -28.00 19.94 -16.46
N TYR A 113 -27.00 19.07 -16.65
CA TYR A 113 -25.62 19.26 -16.21
C TYR A 113 -24.65 18.83 -17.31
N GLN A 114 -23.52 19.52 -17.39
CA GLN A 114 -22.43 19.24 -18.33
C GLN A 114 -21.14 18.99 -17.57
N CYS A 115 -20.36 18.00 -18.01
CA CYS A 115 -19.02 17.73 -17.52
C CYS A 115 -18.01 18.06 -18.64
N ASN A 116 -17.26 19.14 -18.45
CA ASN A 116 -16.31 19.68 -19.44
C ASN A 116 -14.85 19.30 -19.13
N SER A 117 -14.65 18.31 -18.27
CA SER A 117 -13.32 17.84 -17.82
C SER A 117 -12.42 17.31 -18.94
N ALA A 118 -13.00 16.71 -19.99
CA ALA A 118 -12.24 16.03 -21.03
C ALA A 118 -11.20 16.94 -21.72
N MET A 119 -11.55 18.21 -21.95
CA MET A 119 -10.65 19.17 -22.58
C MET A 119 -9.43 19.50 -21.70
N GLY A 120 -9.64 19.67 -20.39
CA GLY A 120 -8.54 19.91 -19.46
C GLY A 120 -7.65 18.68 -19.33
N ILE A 121 -8.26 17.48 -19.30
CA ILE A 121 -7.53 16.22 -19.23
C ILE A 121 -6.64 16.05 -20.47
N SER A 122 -7.14 16.30 -21.68
CA SER A 122 -6.34 16.16 -22.90
C SER A 122 -5.16 17.14 -22.92
N GLN A 123 -5.32 18.36 -22.42
CA GLN A 123 -4.22 19.32 -22.30
C GLN A 123 -3.13 18.83 -21.37
N VAL A 124 -3.49 18.28 -20.20
CA VAL A 124 -2.50 17.74 -19.25
C VAL A 124 -1.74 16.58 -19.87
N LEU A 125 -2.46 15.63 -20.51
CA LEU A 125 -1.83 14.48 -21.14
C LEU A 125 -0.90 14.87 -22.30
N LEU A 126 -1.27 15.87 -23.10
CA LEU A 126 -0.42 16.41 -24.17
C LEU A 126 0.85 17.10 -23.64
N MET A 127 0.80 17.71 -22.46
CA MET A 127 1.97 18.35 -21.82
C MET A 127 2.91 17.35 -21.15
N SER A 128 2.47 16.12 -20.92
CA SER A 128 3.27 15.03 -20.33
C SER A 128 4.02 14.17 -21.35
N THR A 129 3.92 14.50 -22.64
CA THR A 129 4.63 13.82 -23.74
C THR A 129 5.77 14.69 -24.26
#